data_AF-A0A822FM91-F1
#
_entry.id   AF-A0A822FM91-F1
#
_cell.length_a   1.000
_cell.length_b   1.000
_cell.length_c   1.000
_cell.angle_alpha   90.00
_cell.angle_beta   90.00
_cell.angle_gamma   90.00
#
_symmetry.space_group_name_H-M   'P 1'
#
loop_
_entity.id
_entity.type
_entity.pdbx_description
1 polymer ?
#
loop_
_entity_poly.entity_id
_entity_poly.type
_entity_poly.pdbx_seq_one_letter_code
_entity_poly.pdbx_strand_id
1 'polypeptide(L)'
;MACDVLLKLCPTCETLGTQHKQKPGVLLCVGCQKHFCVEHCVQHRQYLTDLFHNAVANERNALHEKFSEEFGQQWFADFKIQLEKINKWELDTIELIQQSADCARKELHEAAFKEYENLKQQFSTLTDKINKL
;
A
#
# COMPACT_ATOMS: atom_id res chain seq x y z
N MET A 1 -28.77 16.23 -25.24
CA MET A 1 -28.20 15.20 -24.35
C MET A 1 -28.60 15.53 -22.93
N ALA A 2 -29.67 14.91 -22.44
CA ALA A 2 -30.04 15.01 -21.03
C ALA A 2 -29.10 14.09 -20.25
N CYS A 3 -28.26 14.67 -19.40
CA CYS A 3 -27.44 13.90 -18.48
C CYS A 3 -28.36 13.48 -17.35
N ASP A 4 -28.90 12.26 -17.43
CA ASP A 4 -29.63 11.62 -16.33
C ASP A 4 -28.65 11.40 -15.17
N VAL A 5 -28.49 12.43 -14.33
CA VAL A 5 -27.86 12.27 -13.03
C VAL A 5 -28.81 11.38 -12.23
N LEU A 6 -28.48 10.09 -12.15
CA LEU A 6 -29.14 9.14 -11.25
C LEU A 6 -29.12 9.74 -9.84
N LEU A 7 -30.24 10.33 -9.44
CA LEU A 7 -30.44 10.90 -8.12
C LEU A 7 -30.35 9.76 -7.10
N LYS A 8 -29.18 9.60 -6.50
CA LYS A 8 -28.96 8.62 -5.43
C LYS A 8 -29.90 8.96 -4.28
N LEU A 9 -30.77 8.04 -3.92
CA LEU A 9 -31.68 8.21 -2.80
C LEU A 9 -30.93 8.12 -1.48
N CYS A 10 -31.50 8.71 -0.44
CA CYS A 10 -30.99 8.56 0.91
C CYS A 10 -31.25 7.13 1.43
N PRO A 11 -30.23 6.32 1.74
CA PRO A 11 -30.41 4.93 2.17
C PRO A 11 -31.28 4.80 3.42
N THR A 12 -31.17 5.75 4.34
CA THR A 12 -31.97 5.76 5.56
C THR A 12 -33.46 5.99 5.27
N CYS A 13 -33.79 6.84 4.29
CA CYS A 13 -35.17 7.00 3.81
C CYS A 13 -35.69 5.73 3.12
N GLU A 14 -34.82 5.03 2.38
CA GLU A 14 -35.19 3.78 1.71
C GLU A 14 -35.50 2.68 2.73
N THR A 15 -34.70 2.58 3.80
CA THR A 15 -34.88 1.56 4.84
C THR A 15 -36.07 1.83 5.78
N LEU A 16 -36.46 3.10 5.97
CA LEU A 16 -37.50 3.48 6.93
C LEU A 16 -38.94 3.44 6.37
N GLY A 17 -39.15 3.04 5.10
CA GLY A 17 -40.42 2.63 4.48
C GLY A 17 -41.75 3.30 4.91
N THR A 18 -42.49 3.89 3.95
CA THR A 18 -43.88 4.42 4.03
C THR A 18 -44.20 5.53 5.05
N GLN A 19 -43.46 5.68 6.16
CA GLN A 19 -43.66 6.76 7.13
C GLN A 19 -42.80 8.00 6.84
N HIS A 20 -41.78 7.88 5.99
CA HIS A 20 -40.95 8.99 5.54
C HIS A 20 -41.02 9.13 4.01
N LYS A 21 -41.27 10.35 3.54
CA LYS A 21 -41.17 10.70 2.11
C LYS A 21 -39.74 10.39 1.65
N GLN A 22 -39.61 9.57 0.61
CA GLN A 22 -38.31 9.31 -0.01
C GLN A 22 -37.71 10.64 -0.50
N LYS A 23 -36.53 10.99 0.02
CA LYS A 23 -35.82 12.24 -0.31
C LYS A 23 -34.53 11.89 -1.08
N PRO A 24 -34.16 12.67 -2.09
CA PRO A 24 -32.87 12.51 -2.76
C PRO A 24 -31.74 12.76 -1.76
N GLY A 25 -30.67 11.99 -1.89
CA GLY A 25 -29.44 12.16 -1.14
C GLY A 25 -28.60 13.27 -1.76
N VAL A 26 -28.69 14.47 -1.17
CA VAL A 26 -28.00 15.67 -1.69
C VAL A 26 -26.63 15.90 -1.06
N LEU A 27 -26.30 15.18 0.02
CA LEU A 27 -25.02 15.28 0.72
C LEU A 27 -24.29 13.93 0.73
N LEU A 28 -23.03 13.91 0.28
CA LEU A 28 -22.18 12.73 0.34
C LEU A 28 -21.37 12.71 1.65
N CYS A 29 -21.46 11.61 2.39
CA CYS A 29 -20.49 11.30 3.44
C CYS A 29 -19.26 10.63 2.80
N VAL A 30 -18.10 11.29 2.82
CA VAL A 30 -16.85 10.76 2.23
C VAL A 30 -16.39 9.47 2.93
N GLY A 31 -16.57 9.39 4.26
CA GLY A 31 -16.15 8.22 5.03
C GLY A 31 -16.96 6.96 4.74
N CYS A 32 -18.30 7.08 4.67
CA CYS A 32 -19.18 5.93 4.43
C CYS A 32 -19.53 5.73 2.95
N GLN A 33 -19.14 6.67 2.08
CA GLN A 33 -19.51 6.74 0.65
C GLN A 33 -21.02 6.68 0.37
N LYS A 34 -21.85 7.12 1.31
CA LYS A 34 -23.33 7.13 1.21
C LYS A 34 -23.87 8.56 1.05
N HIS A 35 -24.93 8.69 0.27
CA HIS A 35 -25.63 9.96 0.06
C HIS A 35 -26.80 10.08 1.03
N PHE A 36 -26.94 11.20 1.72
CA PHE A 36 -28.01 11.43 2.70
C PHE A 36 -28.84 12.65 2.33
N CYS A 37 -30.12 12.63 2.69
CA CYS A 37 -30.90 13.86 2.75
C CYS A 37 -30.40 14.69 3.95
N VAL A 38 -30.74 15.99 3.99
CA VAL A 38 -30.24 16.91 5.03
C VAL A 38 -30.49 16.37 6.45
N GLU A 39 -31.70 15.88 6.69
CA GLU A 39 -32.13 15.34 7.98
C GLU A 39 -31.30 14.11 8.41
N HIS A 40 -31.22 13.10 7.55
CA HIS A 40 -30.45 11.90 7.85
C HIS A 40 -28.93 12.14 7.85
N CYS A 41 -28.45 13.19 7.19
CA CYS A 41 -27.06 13.62 7.31
C CYS A 41 -26.73 14.14 8.72
N VAL A 42 -27.65 14.90 9.33
CA VAL A 42 -27.49 15.39 10.71
C VAL A 42 -27.53 14.22 11.69
N GLN A 43 -28.50 13.31 11.54
CA GLN A 43 -28.58 12.11 12.38
C GLN A 43 -27.36 11.21 12.23
N HIS A 44 -26.89 10.99 11.00
CA HIS A 44 -25.68 10.23 10.72
C HIS A 44 -24.45 10.86 11.37
N ARG A 45 -24.31 12.19 11.30
CA ARG A 45 -23.24 12.92 11.98
C ARG A 45 -23.30 12.71 13.49
N GLN A 46 -24.48 12.85 14.10
CA GLN A 46 -24.65 12.65 15.53
C GLN A 46 -24.29 11.21 15.94
N TYR A 47 -24.78 10.21 15.21
CA TYR A 47 -24.43 8.81 15.42
C TYR A 47 -22.91 8.59 15.38
N LEU A 48 -22.21 9.17 14.40
CA LEU A 48 -20.75 9.06 14.31
C LEU A 48 -20.04 9.76 15.48
N THR A 49 -20.54 10.92 15.91
CA THR A 49 -20.04 11.62 17.09
C THR A 49 -20.20 10.77 18.34
N ASP A 50 -21.37 10.18 18.54
CA ASP A 50 -21.63 9.34 19.72
C ASP A 50 -20.81 8.06 19.68
N LEU A 51 -20.70 7.41 18.52
CA LEU A 51 -19.84 6.23 18.33
C LEU A 51 -18.38 6.55 18.66
N PHE A 52 -17.89 7.70 18.18
CA PHE A 52 -16.52 8.12 18.44
C PHE A 52 -16.28 8.35 19.94
N HIS A 53 -17.13 9.10 20.62
CA HIS A 53 -16.94 9.41 22.03
C HIS A 53 -17.17 8.21 22.94
N ASN A 54 -18.18 7.38 22.66
CA ASN A 54 -18.60 6.32 23.56
C ASN A 54 -17.79 5.03 23.40
N ALA A 55 -17.37 4.69 22.19
CA ALA A 55 -16.65 3.45 21.91
C ALA A 55 -15.18 3.71 21.55
N VAL A 56 -14.94 4.48 20.49
CA VAL A 56 -13.60 4.56 19.88
C VAL A 56 -12.61 5.32 20.76
N ALA A 57 -13.01 6.46 21.31
CA ALA A 57 -12.14 7.30 22.13
C ALA A 57 -11.78 6.59 23.45
N ASN A 58 -12.75 5.93 24.08
CA ASN A 58 -12.56 5.21 25.33
C ASN A 58 -11.65 4.00 25.15
N GLU A 59 -11.87 3.18 24.12
CA GLU A 59 -11.00 2.04 23.82
C GLU A 59 -9.58 2.48 23.48
N ARG A 60 -9.43 3.54 22.66
CA ARG A 60 -8.13 4.12 22.33
C ARG A 60 -7.40 4.59 23.59
N ASN A 61 -8.08 5.31 24.48
CA ASN A 61 -7.49 5.84 25.69
C ASN A 61 -7.08 4.70 26.63
N ALA A 62 -7.95 3.71 26.85
CA ALA A 62 -7.66 2.54 27.66
C ALA A 62 -6.47 1.73 27.13
N LEU A 63 -6.37 1.59 25.79
CA LEU A 63 -5.21 0.97 25.16
C LEU A 63 -3.94 1.78 25.42
N HIS A 64 -4.00 3.10 25.22
CA HIS A 64 -2.86 3.99 25.43
C HIS A 64 -2.39 4.01 26.89
N GLU A 65 -3.32 3.99 27.85
CA GLU A 65 -3.03 3.87 29.28
C GLU A 65 -2.35 2.54 29.59
N LYS A 66 -2.94 1.39 29.19
CA LYS A 66 -2.34 0.07 29.40
C LYS A 66 -0.92 0.00 28.85
N PHE A 67 -0.72 0.47 27.62
CA PHE A 67 0.61 0.48 27.01
C PHE A 67 1.58 1.44 27.72
N SER A 68 1.10 2.60 28.17
CA SER A 68 1.94 3.56 28.90
C SER A 68 2.33 3.05 30.28
N GLU A 69 1.45 2.30 30.95
CA GLU A 69 1.70 1.66 32.24
C GLU A 69 2.64 0.46 32.12
N GLU A 70 2.42 -0.41 31.13
CA GLU A 70 3.20 -1.64 30.96
C GLU A 70 4.61 -1.38 30.43
N PHE A 71 4.77 -0.42 29.52
CA PHE A 71 6.02 -0.21 28.79
C PHE A 71 6.69 1.14 29.09
N GLY A 72 5.92 2.17 29.44
CA GLY A 72 6.45 3.52 29.66
C GLY A 72 6.92 4.20 28.37
N GLN A 73 7.12 5.53 28.42
CA GLN A 73 7.52 6.31 27.23
C GLN A 73 8.92 5.95 26.70
N GLN A 74 9.83 5.53 27.59
CA GLN A 74 11.19 5.14 27.20
C GLN A 74 11.18 3.89 26.30
N TRP A 75 10.35 2.90 26.62
CA TRP A 75 10.23 1.69 25.81
C TRP A 75 9.74 2.00 24.40
N PHE A 76 8.79 2.93 24.24
CA PHE A 76 8.33 3.36 22.91
C PHE A 76 9.42 4.04 22.10
N ALA A 77 10.22 4.91 22.75
CA ALA A 77 11.35 5.56 22.10
C ALA A 77 12.39 4.52 21.67
N ASP A 78 12.73 3.58 22.55
CA ASP A 78 13.69 2.52 22.26
C ASP A 78 13.18 1.57 21.17
N PHE A 79 11.91 1.16 21.23
CA PHE A 79 11.27 0.32 20.22
C PHE A 79 11.26 0.98 18.85
N LYS A 80 10.94 2.29 18.79
CA LYS A 80 11.01 3.06 17.54
C LYS A 80 12.43 3.07 16.97
N ILE A 81 13.45 3.30 17.80
CA ILE A 81 14.86 3.25 17.38
C ILE A 81 15.23 1.86 16.84
N GLN A 82 14.74 0.78 17.46
CA GLN A 82 15.01 -0.58 16.95
C GLN A 82 14.32 -0.83 15.61
N LEU A 83 13.07 -0.40 15.42
CA LEU A 83 12.38 -0.50 14.14
C LEU A 83 13.11 0.27 13.04
N GLU A 84 13.61 1.48 13.33
CA GLU A 84 14.39 2.25 12.37
C GLU A 84 15.69 1.53 11.98
N LYS A 85 16.36 0.87 12.94
CA LYS A 85 17.55 0.06 12.66
C LYS A 85 17.23 -1.17 11.80
N ILE A 86 16.12 -1.86 12.08
CA ILE A 86 15.67 -3.01 11.28
C ILE A 86 15.37 -2.55 9.86
N ASN A 87 14.59 -1.48 9.68
CA ASN A 87 14.27 -0.93 8.37
C ASN A 87 15.54 -0.54 7.60
N LYS A 88 16.51 0.09 8.27
CA LYS A 88 17.78 0.43 7.65
C LYS A 88 18.56 -0.83 7.22
N TRP A 89 18.65 -1.82 8.10
CA TRP A 89 19.32 -3.08 7.79
C TRP A 89 18.68 -3.80 6.60
N GLU A 90 17.34 -3.81 6.52
CA GLU A 90 16.61 -4.41 5.39
C GLU A 90 16.94 -3.69 4.07
N LEU A 91 16.88 -2.36 4.06
CA LEU A 91 17.21 -1.56 2.87
C LEU A 91 18.65 -1.76 2.42
N ASP A 92 19.61 -1.67 3.35
CA ASP A 92 21.03 -1.86 3.08
C ASP A 92 21.30 -3.29 2.53
N THR A 93 20.60 -4.30 3.06
CA THR A 93 20.74 -5.70 2.61
C THR A 93 20.15 -5.91 1.21
N ILE A 94 19.00 -5.31 0.91
CA ILE A 94 18.39 -5.36 -0.43
C ILE A 94 19.35 -4.75 -1.46
N GLU A 95 19.92 -3.59 -1.16
CA GLU A 95 20.89 -2.93 -2.04
C GLU A 95 22.12 -3.82 -2.27
N LEU A 96 22.68 -4.40 -1.22
CA LEU A 96 23.83 -5.30 -1.33
C LEU A 96 23.54 -6.51 -2.22
N ILE A 97 22.36 -7.13 -2.07
CA ILE A 97 21.94 -8.28 -2.90
C ILE A 97 21.85 -7.86 -4.36
N GLN A 98 21.27 -6.68 -4.65
CA GLN A 98 21.13 -6.17 -6.01
C GLN A 98 22.49 -5.89 -6.65
N GLN A 99 23.38 -5.19 -5.94
CA GLN A 99 24.74 -4.91 -6.40
C GLN A 99 25.54 -6.19 -6.66
N SER A 100 25.44 -7.17 -5.75
CA SER A 100 26.11 -8.46 -5.90
C SER A 100 25.59 -9.24 -7.12
N ALA A 101 24.26 -9.24 -7.32
CA ALA A 101 23.65 -9.88 -8.48
C ALA A 101 24.08 -9.20 -9.79
N ASP A 102 24.16 -7.86 -9.82
CA ASP A 102 24.61 -7.12 -10.99
C ASP A 102 26.08 -7.39 -11.32
N CYS A 103 26.94 -7.50 -10.30
CA CYS A 103 28.34 -7.89 -10.49
C CYS A 103 28.45 -9.28 -11.10
N ALA A 104 27.75 -10.26 -10.52
CA ALA A 104 27.75 -11.63 -11.03
C ALA A 104 27.23 -11.74 -12.48
N ARG A 105 26.20 -10.96 -12.85
CA ARG A 105 25.71 -10.92 -14.24
C ARG A 105 26.75 -10.36 -15.20
N LYS A 106 27.47 -9.30 -14.82
CA LYS A 106 28.54 -8.71 -15.65
C LYS A 106 29.68 -9.70 -15.85
N GLU A 107 30.16 -10.32 -14.77
CA GLU A 107 31.23 -11.32 -14.83
C GLU A 107 30.85 -12.50 -15.73
N LEU A 108 29.61 -13.01 -15.60
CA LEU A 108 29.12 -14.09 -16.45
C LEU A 108 29.05 -13.67 -17.93
N HIS A 109 28.59 -12.45 -18.21
CA HIS A 109 28.52 -11.94 -19.57
C HIS A 109 29.91 -11.78 -20.20
N GLU A 110 30.87 -11.24 -19.45
CA GLU A 110 32.26 -11.08 -19.90
C GLU A 110 32.92 -12.45 -20.16
N ALA A 111 32.71 -13.42 -19.28
CA ALA A 111 33.21 -14.78 -19.46
C ALA A 111 32.60 -15.43 -20.72
N ALA A 112 31.28 -15.34 -20.90
CA ALA A 112 30.59 -15.90 -22.07
C ALA A 112 31.07 -15.24 -23.38
N PHE A 113 31.24 -13.92 -23.39
CA PHE A 113 31.75 -13.19 -24.55
C PHE A 113 33.18 -13.59 -24.91
N LYS A 114 34.05 -13.74 -23.89
CA LYS A 114 35.42 -14.18 -24.09
C LYS A 114 35.50 -15.58 -24.71
N GLU A 115 34.68 -16.52 -24.23
CA GLU A 115 34.61 -17.86 -24.81
C GLU A 115 34.06 -17.86 -26.23
N TYR A 116 33.05 -17.02 -26.51
CA TYR A 116 32.53 -16.84 -27.87
C TYR A 116 33.60 -16.37 -28.86
N GLU A 117 34.37 -15.34 -28.51
CA GLU A 117 35.44 -14.83 -29.39
C GLU A 117 36.57 -15.84 -29.56
N ASN A 118 36.92 -16.60 -28.51
CA ASN A 118 37.89 -17.70 -28.61
C ASN A 118 37.41 -18.78 -29.60
N LEU A 119 36.17 -19.25 -29.48
CA LEU A 119 35.59 -20.23 -30.40
C LEU A 119 35.58 -19.71 -31.84
N LYS A 120 35.15 -18.46 -32.05
CA LYS A 120 35.15 -17.81 -33.36
C LYS A 120 36.55 -17.78 -33.99
N GLN A 121 37.57 -17.45 -33.22
CA GLN A 121 38.95 -17.45 -33.69
C GLN A 121 39.46 -18.85 -34.03
N GLN A 122 39.11 -19.87 -33.25
CA GLN A 122 39.44 -21.27 -33.54
C GLN A 122 38.80 -21.74 -34.85
N PHE A 123 37.52 -21.43 -35.08
CA PHE A 123 36.82 -21.77 -36.32
C PHE A 123 37.40 -21.03 -37.54
N SER A 124 37.74 -19.74 -37.41
CA SER A 124 38.43 -18.99 -38.48
C SER A 124 39.75 -19.66 -38.84
N THR A 125 40.55 -20.01 -37.83
CA THR A 125 41.84 -20.68 -38.02
C THR A 125 41.69 -22.03 -38.71
N LEU A 126 40.67 -22.82 -38.34
CA LEU A 126 40.36 -24.09 -38.99
C LEU A 126 39.96 -23.89 -40.45
N THR A 127 39.12 -22.90 -40.74
CA THR A 127 38.65 -22.58 -42.09
C THR A 127 39.83 -22.16 -42.99
N ASP A 128 40.74 -21.33 -42.48
CA ASP A 128 41.95 -20.92 -43.21
C ASP A 128 42.88 -22.09 -43.51
N LYS A 129 42.96 -23.08 -42.60
CA LYS A 129 43.72 -24.31 -42.83
C LYS A 129 43.09 -25.16 -43.92
N ILE A 130 41.76 -25.30 -43.93
CA ILE A 130 41.03 -26.07 -44.95
C ILE A 130 41.16 -25.41 -46.32
N ASN A 131 41.05 -24.08 -46.42
CA ASN A 131 41.15 -23.36 -47.70
C ASN A 131 42.56 -23.35 -48.31
N LYS A 132 43.59 -23.76 -47.56
CA LYS A 132 44.98 -23.87 -48.01
C LYS A 132 45.38 -25.30 -48.40
N LEU A 133 44.48 -26.27 -48.26
CA LEU A 133 44.61 -27.63 -48.77
C LEU A 133 44.11 -27.71 -50.21
#